data_AF-A0A952YGW0-F1
#
_entry.id   AF-A0A952YGW0-F1
#
_cell.length_a   1.000
_cell.length_b   1.000
_cell.length_c   1.000
_cell.angle_alpha   90.00
_cell.angle_beta   90.00
_cell.angle_gamma   90.00
#
_symmetry.space_group_name_H-M   'P 1'
#
loop_
_entity.id
_entity.type
_entity.pdbx_description
1 polymer ?
#
loop_
_entity_poly.entity_id
_entity_poly.type
_entity_poly.pdbx_seq_one_letter_code
_entity_poly.pdbx_strand_id
1 'polypeptide(L)'
;MTQAEDKQDDNTKLHPSNQLTGKQADRNSSSYAVGYRKPPVMTRFKKGQSGNPRGRPKGSHSPKALLRAALSAPVRVSEAGEIKTIAQREALFRALVARAVKGDNRATAQVIDLIERYGLSDDLNEGDMKITVTIGGQEPMAPYKRRQ
;
A
#
# COMPACT_ATOMS: atom_id res chain seq x y z
N MET A 1 -35.70 7.87 -95.62
CA MET A 1 -36.77 7.92 -94.61
C MET A 1 -36.09 7.90 -93.25
N THR A 2 -35.95 9.09 -92.65
CA THR A 2 -36.53 9.51 -91.33
C THR A 2 -35.71 9.01 -90.15
N GLN A 3 -35.20 9.81 -89.22
CA GLN A 3 -35.21 11.26 -88.95
C GLN A 3 -34.14 11.49 -87.86
N ALA A 4 -33.58 12.70 -87.81
CA ALA A 4 -32.78 13.20 -86.70
C ALA A 4 -33.66 14.15 -85.87
N GLU A 5 -33.68 14.02 -84.55
CA GLU A 5 -34.07 15.03 -83.53
C GLU A 5 -33.31 14.61 -82.24
N ASP A 6 -32.29 15.30 -81.71
CA ASP A 6 -32.11 16.69 -81.25
C ASP A 6 -32.51 16.90 -79.76
N LYS A 7 -31.56 17.48 -79.01
CA LYS A 7 -31.64 18.22 -77.72
C LYS A 7 -31.75 17.45 -76.39
N GLN A 8 -30.74 17.57 -75.51
CA GLN A 8 -30.68 18.49 -74.33
C GLN A 8 -31.23 17.79 -73.07
N ASP A 9 -30.78 17.93 -71.81
CA ASP A 9 -29.92 18.87 -71.08
C ASP A 9 -29.42 18.18 -69.79
N ASP A 10 -28.43 18.81 -69.15
CA ASP A 10 -27.94 18.60 -67.79
C ASP A 10 -29.01 18.27 -66.74
N ASN A 11 -28.76 17.27 -65.87
CA ASN A 11 -29.12 17.43 -64.47
C ASN A 11 -28.32 16.50 -63.53
N THR A 12 -27.49 17.14 -62.71
CA THR A 12 -26.98 16.68 -61.42
C THR A 12 -27.91 15.72 -60.69
N LYS A 13 -27.42 14.51 -60.39
CA LYS A 13 -28.09 13.55 -59.49
C LYS A 13 -28.10 14.11 -58.07
N LEU A 14 -29.10 14.93 -57.77
CA LEU A 14 -29.53 15.24 -56.41
C LEU A 14 -30.38 14.06 -55.90
N HIS A 15 -29.97 13.46 -54.78
CA HIS A 15 -30.76 12.45 -54.09
C HIS A 15 -32.10 13.06 -53.61
N PRO A 16 -33.25 12.41 -53.89
CA PRO A 16 -34.55 12.95 -53.52
C PRO A 16 -34.75 12.88 -52.00
N SER A 17 -35.16 14.02 -51.45
CA SER A 17 -35.60 14.22 -50.08
C SER A 17 -36.80 13.32 -49.77
N ASN A 18 -36.66 12.46 -48.76
CA ASN A 18 -37.73 11.56 -48.32
C ASN A 18 -38.73 12.32 -47.44
N GLN A 19 -39.99 12.34 -47.86
CA GLN A 19 -41.10 13.01 -47.18
C GLN A 19 -41.54 12.20 -45.94
N LEU A 20 -41.86 12.91 -44.87
CA LEU A 20 -42.29 12.41 -43.57
C LEU A 20 -43.75 11.93 -43.61
N THR A 21 -44.00 10.67 -43.25
CA THR A 21 -45.32 10.22 -42.75
C THR A 21 -45.19 9.90 -41.27
N GLY A 22 -45.87 10.70 -40.44
CA GLY A 22 -45.83 10.61 -38.99
C GLY A 22 -46.56 9.39 -38.44
N LYS A 23 -45.94 8.75 -37.44
CA LYS A 23 -46.62 7.94 -36.43
C LYS A 23 -45.90 8.16 -35.10
N GLN A 24 -46.63 8.67 -34.12
CA GLN A 24 -46.15 9.13 -32.82
C GLN A 24 -45.52 8.00 -32.00
N ALA A 25 -44.37 8.29 -31.37
CA ALA A 25 -43.84 7.57 -30.23
C ALA A 25 -43.19 8.57 -29.26
N ASP A 26 -43.30 8.26 -27.98
CA ASP A 26 -43.21 9.16 -26.84
C ASP A 26 -41.90 9.92 -26.63
N ARG A 27 -42.11 11.15 -26.14
CA ARG A 27 -41.26 12.05 -25.34
C ARG A 27 -39.78 11.67 -25.14
N ASN A 28 -38.96 12.47 -25.83
CA ASN A 28 -37.71 13.05 -25.32
C ASN A 28 -36.48 12.12 -25.25
N SER A 29 -36.04 11.59 -26.39
CA SER A 29 -34.67 11.10 -26.59
C SER A 29 -33.89 12.12 -27.42
N SER A 30 -33.45 13.22 -26.80
CA SER A 30 -32.46 14.10 -27.43
C SER A 30 -31.21 13.27 -27.75
N SER A 31 -30.91 13.05 -29.04
CA SER A 31 -29.72 12.33 -29.49
C SER A 31 -28.49 12.99 -28.87
N TYR A 32 -27.77 12.27 -28.00
CA TYR A 32 -26.59 12.79 -27.34
C TYR A 32 -25.52 13.14 -28.39
N ALA A 33 -25.36 14.44 -28.67
CA ALA A 33 -24.38 14.93 -29.64
C ALA A 33 -22.96 14.73 -29.10
N VAL A 34 -22.22 13.84 -29.76
CA VAL A 34 -20.80 13.58 -29.49
C VAL A 34 -19.96 14.76 -29.99
N GLY A 35 -18.97 15.18 -29.20
CA GLY A 35 -18.12 16.33 -29.53
C GLY A 35 -16.99 16.52 -28.52
N TYR A 36 -16.25 17.63 -28.60
CA TYR A 36 -15.14 17.90 -27.69
C TYR A 36 -15.61 17.87 -26.21
N ARG A 37 -14.92 17.09 -25.37
CA ARG A 37 -15.26 16.83 -23.95
C ARG A 37 -16.64 16.17 -23.71
N LYS A 38 -17.27 15.62 -24.76
CA LYS A 38 -18.55 14.88 -24.70
C LYS A 38 -18.35 13.44 -25.22
N PRO A 39 -17.76 12.54 -24.41
CA PRO A 39 -17.47 11.18 -24.84
C PRO A 39 -18.78 10.40 -25.07
N PRO A 40 -18.86 9.52 -26.09
CA PRO A 40 -20.04 8.71 -26.37
C PRO A 40 -20.55 7.95 -25.14
N VAL A 41 -21.87 7.88 -24.98
CA VAL A 41 -22.49 7.24 -23.80
C VAL A 41 -22.23 5.73 -23.78
N MET A 42 -22.20 5.09 -24.96
CA MET A 42 -22.08 3.63 -25.08
C MET A 42 -20.70 3.09 -24.66
N THR A 43 -19.65 3.92 -24.72
CA THR A 43 -18.27 3.51 -24.41
C THR A 43 -17.77 4.08 -23.08
N ARG A 44 -18.58 4.90 -22.39
CA ARG A 44 -18.21 5.49 -21.10
C ARG A 44 -18.23 4.41 -20.00
N PHE A 45 -17.22 4.42 -19.14
CA PHE A 45 -17.25 3.59 -17.94
C PHE A 45 -18.38 4.03 -17.00
N LYS A 46 -19.05 3.05 -16.39
CA LYS A 46 -20.06 3.31 -15.35
C LYS A 46 -19.37 3.93 -14.13
N LYS A 47 -20.04 4.88 -13.48
CA LYS A 47 -19.53 5.48 -12.23
C LYS A 47 -19.25 4.37 -11.21
N GLY A 48 -18.03 4.34 -10.67
CA GLY A 48 -17.58 3.33 -9.71
C GLY A 48 -17.02 2.04 -10.33
N GLN A 49 -17.07 1.88 -11.66
CA GLN A 49 -16.49 0.74 -12.36
C GLN A 49 -15.23 1.17 -13.10
N SER A 50 -14.09 0.59 -12.74
CA SER A 50 -12.85 0.72 -13.52
C SER A 50 -13.01 -0.01 -14.86
N GLY A 51 -12.45 0.55 -15.93
CA GLY A 51 -12.33 -0.13 -17.22
C GLY A 51 -11.44 -1.37 -17.19
N ASN A 52 -10.59 -1.50 -16.16
CA ASN A 52 -9.83 -2.69 -15.87
C ASN A 52 -10.12 -3.17 -14.44
N PRO A 53 -11.13 -4.04 -14.24
CA PRO A 53 -11.45 -4.63 -12.93
C PRO A 53 -10.33 -5.52 -12.37
N ARG A 54 -9.47 -6.07 -13.25
CA ARG A 54 -8.26 -6.84 -12.90
C ARG A 54 -7.02 -5.96 -12.71
N GLY A 55 -7.19 -4.63 -12.72
CA GLY A 55 -6.12 -3.70 -12.39
C GLY A 55 -5.55 -3.96 -11.00
N ARG A 56 -4.50 -3.23 -10.63
CA ARG A 56 -3.76 -3.47 -9.39
C ARG A 56 -4.71 -3.64 -8.19
N PRO A 57 -4.68 -4.80 -7.49
CA PRO A 57 -5.57 -5.04 -6.36
C PRO A 57 -5.37 -3.98 -5.29
N LYS A 58 -6.45 -3.59 -4.62
CA LYS A 58 -6.37 -2.73 -3.44
C LYS A 58 -5.58 -3.48 -2.35
N GLY A 59 -4.51 -2.87 -1.85
CA GLY A 59 -3.73 -3.40 -0.72
C GLY A 59 -2.59 -4.38 -1.07
N SER A 60 -2.40 -4.78 -2.34
CA SER A 60 -1.41 -5.80 -2.67
C SER A 60 0.01 -5.23 -2.87
N HIS A 61 0.93 -5.65 -2.00
CA HIS A 61 2.40 -5.66 -2.21
C HIS A 61 3.12 -4.31 -2.32
N SER A 62 2.76 -3.29 -1.54
CA SER A 62 3.73 -2.19 -1.37
C SER A 62 4.89 -2.67 -0.48
N PRO A 63 6.16 -2.33 -0.77
CA PRO A 63 7.29 -2.66 0.11
C PRO A 63 7.06 -2.22 1.56
N LYS A 64 6.44 -1.04 1.74
CA LYS A 64 6.03 -0.52 3.06
C LYS A 64 5.07 -1.45 3.80
N ALA A 65 4.09 -2.02 3.12
CA ALA A 65 3.12 -2.94 3.73
C ALA A 65 3.79 -4.26 4.13
N LEU A 66 4.67 -4.80 3.28
CA LEU A 66 5.42 -6.03 3.58
C LEU A 66 6.36 -5.82 4.77
N LEU A 67 7.10 -4.71 4.81
CA LEU A 67 7.99 -4.39 5.93
C LEU A 67 7.21 -4.23 7.23
N ARG A 68 6.08 -3.52 7.22
CA ARG A 68 5.22 -3.39 8.41
C ARG A 68 4.71 -4.73 8.89
N ALA A 69 4.29 -5.62 7.97
CA ALA A 69 3.82 -6.95 8.31
C ALA A 69 4.93 -7.79 8.95
N ALA A 70 6.14 -7.80 8.36
CA ALA A 70 7.30 -8.49 8.92
C ALA A 70 7.64 -7.97 10.33
N LEU A 71 7.78 -6.66 10.50
CA LEU A 71 8.07 -6.04 11.80
C LEU A 71 6.99 -6.26 12.87
N SER A 72 5.77 -6.60 12.45
CA SER A 72 4.64 -6.91 13.35
C SER A 72 4.49 -8.39 13.64
N ALA A 73 5.21 -9.26 12.94
CA ALA A 73 5.14 -10.69 13.14
C ALA A 73 5.63 -11.07 14.56
N PRO A 74 4.98 -12.04 15.21
CA PRO A 74 5.39 -12.51 16.52
C PRO A 74 6.67 -13.36 16.44
N VAL A 75 7.56 -13.17 17.41
CA VAL A 75 8.79 -13.94 17.60
C VAL A 75 8.84 -14.42 19.04
N ARG A 76 9.29 -15.67 19.23
CA ARG A 76 9.53 -16.24 20.56
C ARG A 76 10.94 -15.86 21.02
N VAL A 77 11.03 -15.20 22.17
CA VAL A 77 12.29 -14.81 22.80
C VAL A 77 12.33 -15.40 24.21
N SER A 78 13.48 -15.96 24.60
CA SER A 78 13.72 -16.45 25.95
C SER A 78 14.45 -15.37 26.75
N GLU A 79 13.83 -14.88 27.82
CA GLU A 79 14.41 -13.89 28.73
C GLU A 79 14.25 -14.39 30.16
N ALA A 80 15.35 -14.43 30.92
CA ALA A 80 15.38 -14.88 32.31
C ALA A 80 14.73 -16.28 32.56
N GLY A 81 14.79 -17.17 31.57
CA GLY A 81 14.21 -18.52 31.66
C GLY A 81 12.74 -18.63 31.25
N GLU A 82 12.07 -17.51 30.95
CA GLU A 82 10.70 -17.47 30.44
C GLU A 82 10.68 -17.26 28.93
N ILE A 83 9.88 -18.06 28.22
CA ILE A 83 9.63 -17.87 26.78
C ILE A 83 8.46 -16.92 26.60
N LYS A 84 8.73 -15.74 26.02
CA LYS A 84 7.71 -14.72 25.72
C LYS A 84 7.58 -14.57 24.21
N THR A 85 6.34 -14.34 23.76
CA THR A 85 6.06 -14.01 22.35
C THR A 85 5.90 -12.51 22.25
N ILE A 86 6.83 -11.85 21.55
CA ILE A 86 6.85 -10.41 21.35
C ILE A 86 6.91 -10.06 19.86
N ALA A 87 6.59 -8.83 19.49
CA ALA A 87 6.68 -8.41 18.09
C ALA A 87 8.15 -8.29 17.64
N GLN A 88 8.44 -8.58 16.36
CA GLN A 88 9.81 -8.55 15.84
C GLN A 88 10.48 -7.18 15.97
N ARG A 89 9.74 -6.08 15.78
CA ARG A 89 10.25 -4.72 16.02
C ARG A 89 10.76 -4.51 17.44
N GLU A 90 10.06 -5.09 18.42
CA GLU A 90 10.40 -4.95 19.83
C GLU A 90 11.65 -5.78 20.15
N ALA A 91 11.69 -7.02 19.67
CA ALA A 91 12.88 -7.87 19.77
C ALA A 91 14.12 -7.21 19.14
N LEU A 92 13.95 -6.51 18.02
CA LEU A 92 15.02 -5.77 17.34
C LEU A 92 15.61 -4.67 18.23
N PHE A 93 14.77 -3.84 18.85
CA PHE A 93 15.24 -2.79 19.77
C PHE A 93 15.90 -3.38 21.02
N ARG A 94 15.33 -4.44 21.61
CA ARG A 94 15.93 -5.14 22.76
C ARG A 94 17.32 -5.68 22.42
N ALA A 95 17.48 -6.30 21.25
CA ALA A 95 18.76 -6.81 20.78
C ALA A 95 19.77 -5.68 20.51
N LEU A 96 19.33 -4.55 19.96
CA LEU A 96 20.17 -3.37 19.74
C LEU A 96 20.71 -2.83 21.06
N VAL A 97 19.84 -2.63 22.06
CA VAL A 97 20.24 -2.18 23.40
C VAL A 97 21.16 -3.19 24.06
N ALA A 98 20.87 -4.49 24.00
CA ALA A 98 21.72 -5.54 24.56
C ALA A 98 23.13 -5.54 23.95
N ARG A 99 23.27 -5.24 22.65
CA ARG A 99 24.58 -5.07 21.99
C ARG A 99 25.31 -3.82 22.44
N ALA A 100 24.60 -2.69 22.56
CA ALA A 100 25.18 -1.46 23.08
C ALA A 100 25.74 -1.65 24.50
N VAL A 101 24.97 -2.31 25.39
CA VAL A 101 25.41 -2.61 26.76
C VAL A 101 26.62 -3.57 26.79
N LYS A 102 26.75 -4.45 25.80
CA LYS A 102 27.94 -5.33 25.65
C LYS A 102 29.18 -4.61 25.10
N GLY A 103 29.11 -3.30 24.80
CA GLY A 103 30.25 -2.51 24.35
C GLY A 103 30.38 -2.34 22.83
N ASP A 104 29.32 -2.64 22.05
CA ASP A 104 29.32 -2.35 20.62
C ASP A 104 29.12 -0.83 20.39
N ASN A 105 30.22 -0.11 20.15
CA ASN A 105 30.21 1.35 19.96
C ASN A 105 29.24 1.83 18.87
N ARG A 106 29.03 1.03 17.80
CA ARG A 106 28.06 1.39 16.75
C ARG A 106 26.64 1.26 17.24
N ALA A 107 26.33 0.20 17.97
CA ALA A 107 25.02 0.03 18.59
C ALA A 107 24.76 1.14 19.62
N THR A 108 25.77 1.50 20.43
CA THR A 108 25.67 2.60 21.39
C THR A 108 25.36 3.93 20.71
N ALA A 109 26.07 4.28 19.64
CA ALA A 109 25.79 5.49 18.88
C ALA A 109 24.36 5.50 18.30
N GLN A 110 23.87 4.37 17.80
CA GLN A 110 22.49 4.25 17.30
C GLN A 110 21.45 4.42 18.41
N VAL A 111 21.71 3.85 19.60
CA VAL A 111 20.81 3.99 20.75
C VAL A 111 20.78 5.44 21.24
N ILE A 112 21.92 6.11 21.34
CA ILE A 112 22.00 7.53 21.73
C ILE A 112 21.23 8.40 20.73
N ASP A 113 21.46 8.21 19.43
CA ASP A 113 20.74 8.92 18.36
C ASP A 113 19.21 8.71 18.44
N LEU A 114 18.75 7.50 18.80
CA LEU A 114 17.32 7.24 19.01
C LEU A 114 16.80 7.98 20.26
N ILE A 115 17.54 7.97 21.37
CA ILE A 115 17.16 8.67 22.61
C ILE A 115 16.99 10.17 22.34
N GLU A 116 17.96 10.79 21.67
CA GLU A 116 17.93 12.22 21.32
C GLU A 116 16.76 12.56 20.39
N ARG A 117 16.55 11.77 19.33
CA ARG A 117 15.48 12.02 18.35
C ARG A 117 14.08 11.96 18.94
N TYR A 118 13.86 11.12 19.94
CA TYR A 118 12.56 10.95 20.59
C TYR A 118 12.45 11.71 21.90
N GLY A 119 13.47 12.46 22.32
CA GLY A 119 13.46 13.22 23.58
C GLY A 119 13.36 12.32 24.82
N LEU A 120 13.87 11.08 24.73
CA LEU A 120 13.76 10.08 25.80
C LEU A 120 14.74 10.30 26.97
N SER A 121 15.46 11.42 26.98
CA SER A 121 16.48 11.74 28.00
C SER A 121 15.89 12.01 29.37
N ASP A 122 14.62 12.43 29.43
CA ASP A 122 14.03 13.01 30.64
C ASP A 122 13.08 12.04 31.37
N ASP A 123 12.66 10.96 30.71
CA ASP A 123 11.58 10.06 31.16
C ASP A 123 12.05 8.73 31.78
N LEU A 124 13.36 8.50 31.90
CA LEU A 124 13.92 7.26 32.45
C LEU A 124 13.93 7.29 33.98
N ASN A 125 12.75 7.23 34.59
CA ASN A 125 12.60 6.99 36.03
C ASN A 125 13.17 5.61 36.41
N GLU A 126 14.01 5.60 37.43
CA GLU A 126 14.87 4.50 37.94
C GLU A 126 14.17 3.19 38.39
N GLY A 127 12.86 3.04 38.18
CA GLY A 127 12.05 1.98 38.80
C GLY A 127 11.93 0.65 38.05
N ASP A 128 11.92 0.64 36.71
CA ASP A 128 11.26 -0.45 35.96
C ASP A 128 12.17 -1.31 35.06
N MET A 129 13.49 -1.11 35.03
CA MET A 129 14.37 -1.90 34.16
C MET A 129 15.58 -2.51 34.87
N LYS A 130 15.39 -3.70 35.45
CA LYS A 130 16.50 -4.62 35.74
C LYS A 130 16.84 -5.41 34.48
N ILE A 131 17.66 -4.84 33.59
CA ILE A 131 18.33 -5.63 32.54
C ILE A 131 19.52 -6.31 33.20
N THR A 132 19.35 -7.54 33.68
CA THR A 132 20.49 -8.36 34.09
C THR A 132 21.24 -8.80 32.83
N VAL A 133 22.23 -8.03 32.40
CA VAL A 133 23.21 -8.49 31.42
C VAL A 133 24.22 -9.36 32.16
N THR A 134 24.07 -10.68 32.06
CA THR A 134 25.08 -11.64 32.52
C THR A 134 26.31 -11.50 31.63
N ILE A 135 27.24 -10.62 32.01
CA ILE A 135 28.55 -10.47 31.39
C ILE A 135 29.48 -11.46 32.08
N GLY A 136 29.83 -12.55 31.37
CA GLY A 136 30.92 -13.45 31.75
C GLY A 136 30.62 -14.37 32.94
N GLY A 137 30.71 -15.68 32.71
CA GLY A 137 30.55 -16.68 33.77
C GLY A 137 31.58 -16.51 34.88
N GLN A 138 31.12 -16.16 36.07
CA GLN A 138 31.70 -16.61 37.32
C GLN A 138 30.54 -17.07 38.21
N GLU A 139 30.34 -18.38 38.22
CA GLU A 139 29.52 -19.04 39.23
C GLU A 139 30.18 -18.75 40.59
N PRO A 140 29.46 -18.18 41.57
CA PRO A 140 30.03 -18.01 42.90
C PRO A 140 30.28 -19.40 43.49
N MET A 141 31.56 -19.75 43.68
CA MET A 141 31.97 -21.00 44.32
C MET A 141 31.18 -21.19 45.62
N ALA A 142 30.36 -22.26 45.66
CA ALA A 142 29.63 -22.64 46.86
C ALA A 142 30.63 -22.77 48.03
N PRO A 143 30.28 -22.33 49.26
CA PRO A 143 31.19 -22.44 50.39
C PRO A 143 31.56 -23.91 50.59
N TYR A 144 32.86 -24.20 50.46
CA TYR A 144 33.41 -25.53 50.73
C TYR A 144 32.97 -25.96 52.13
N LYS A 145 32.12 -26.99 52.20
CA LYS A 145 31.75 -27.64 53.45
C LYS A 145 33.01 -28.27 54.02
N ARG A 146 33.55 -27.68 55.08
CA ARG A 146 34.63 -28.26 55.86
C ARG A 146 34.10 -29.57 56.45
N ARG A 147 34.62 -30.70 55.96
CA ARG A 147 34.32 -32.03 56.51
C ARG A 147 34.77 -32.03 57.98
N GLN A 148 33.83 -32.35 58.87
CA GLN A 148 34.10 -32.83 60.22
C GLN A 148 34.27 -34.35 60.13
#